data_AF-A0A212C323-F1
#
_entry.id   AF-A0A212C323-F1
#
_cell.length_a   1.000
_cell.length_b   1.000
_cell.length_c   1.000
_cell.angle_alpha   90.00
_cell.angle_beta   90.00
_cell.angle_gamma   90.00
#
_symmetry.space_group_name_H-M   'P 1'
#
loop_
_entity.id
_entity.type
_entity.pdbx_description
1 polymer ?
#
loop_
_entity_poly.entity_id
_entity_poly.type
_entity_poly.pdbx_seq_one_letter_code
_entity_poly.pdbx_strand_id
1 'polypeptide(L)'
;MDSLAPLPAPRNLKVHLYNAQQALSWEPVYLDGDPRPVVYQVQYKYSTSSNWYDVNKEDSKVDCTNLTRTECDFTANSLSEGFPWRFNISLRVRAKLGGLVSAWATAPWFEHYRNATIGPPENIRVTPEEGSLIIRLSAPFDVPASEAFFVYHVYYWEKAGGKQARVKLCDISELNGFQRR
;
A
#
# COMPACT_ATOMS: atom_id res chain seq x y z
N MET A 1 -45.57 -13.92 0.21
CA MET A 1 -44.13 -14.13 0.50
C MET A 1 -43.42 -12.91 -0.05
N ASP A 2 -43.07 -11.95 0.79
CA ASP A 2 -42.23 -10.81 0.39
C ASP A 2 -40.85 -11.34 0.03
N SER A 3 -40.49 -11.29 -1.25
CA SER A 3 -39.10 -11.49 -1.65
C SER A 3 -38.31 -10.26 -1.17
N LEU A 4 -37.50 -10.44 -0.12
CA LEU A 4 -36.51 -9.43 0.29
C LEU A 4 -35.66 -9.06 -0.94
N ALA A 5 -35.52 -7.75 -1.19
CA ALA A 5 -34.66 -7.27 -2.27
C ALA A 5 -33.22 -7.78 -2.06
N PRO A 6 -32.52 -8.18 -3.13
CA PRO A 6 -31.17 -8.72 -3.01
C PRO A 6 -30.19 -7.63 -2.53
N LEU A 7 -29.30 -7.99 -1.60
CA LEU A 7 -28.28 -7.07 -1.09
C LEU A 7 -27.30 -6.67 -2.22
N PRO A 8 -27.10 -5.36 -2.50
CA PRO A 8 -26.23 -4.92 -3.58
C PRO A 8 -24.78 -5.34 -3.35
N ALA A 9 -24.05 -5.64 -4.44
CA ALA A 9 -22.61 -5.81 -4.37
C ALA A 9 -21.91 -4.45 -4.15
N PRO A 10 -20.82 -4.41 -3.37
CA PRO A 10 -20.00 -3.20 -3.22
C PRO A 10 -19.54 -2.63 -4.56
N ARG A 11 -19.41 -1.30 -4.66
CA ARG A 11 -19.02 -0.59 -5.88
C ARG A 11 -17.83 0.32 -5.65
N ASN A 12 -17.24 0.78 -6.75
CA ASN A 12 -16.12 1.72 -6.77
C ASN A 12 -14.95 1.28 -5.88
N LEU A 13 -14.59 0.01 -5.99
CA LEU A 13 -13.45 -0.58 -5.30
C LEU A 13 -12.15 0.11 -5.74
N LYS A 14 -11.34 0.51 -4.78
CA LYS A 14 -10.04 1.17 -5.00
C LYS A 14 -8.97 0.49 -4.16
N VAL A 15 -7.90 0.07 -4.81
CA VAL A 15 -6.68 -0.37 -4.13
C VAL A 15 -5.78 0.86 -3.96
N HIS A 16 -5.46 1.18 -2.72
CA HIS A 16 -4.54 2.26 -2.36
C HIS A 16 -3.15 1.70 -2.08
N LEU A 17 -2.17 2.12 -2.87
CA LEU A 17 -0.77 1.71 -2.78
C LEU A 17 0.11 2.96 -2.77
N TYR A 18 0.61 3.32 -1.59
CA TYR A 18 1.47 4.49 -1.40
C TYR A 18 2.55 4.16 -0.40
N ASN A 19 3.83 4.33 -0.77
CA ASN A 19 4.95 3.90 0.06
C ASN A 19 4.80 2.42 0.47
N ALA A 20 4.75 2.10 1.77
CA ALA A 20 4.46 0.76 2.30
C ALA A 20 2.96 0.48 2.52
N GLN A 21 2.10 1.49 2.35
CA GLN A 21 0.67 1.38 2.62
C GLN A 21 -0.03 0.53 1.59
N GLN A 22 -0.95 -0.30 2.08
CA GLN A 22 -1.75 -1.19 1.26
C GLN A 22 -3.17 -1.28 1.84
N ALA A 23 -4.16 -0.79 1.09
CA ALA A 23 -5.56 -0.84 1.53
C ALA A 23 -6.52 -1.06 0.36
N LEU A 24 -7.68 -1.65 0.66
CA LEU A 24 -8.82 -1.74 -0.23
C LEU A 24 -9.97 -0.92 0.35
N SER A 25 -10.51 0.02 -0.42
CA SER A 25 -11.70 0.79 -0.06
C SER A 25 -12.81 0.60 -1.09
N TRP A 26 -14.06 0.83 -0.66
CA TRP A 26 -15.26 0.73 -1.51
C TRP A 26 -16.34 1.71 -1.04
N GLU A 27 -17.41 1.85 -1.82
CA GLU A 27 -18.59 2.63 -1.41
C GLU A 27 -19.49 1.85 -0.45
N PRO A 28 -20.10 2.52 0.55
CA PRO A 28 -21.06 1.87 1.43
C PRO A 28 -22.26 1.29 0.68
N VAL A 29 -22.68 0.10 1.10
CA VAL A 29 -23.89 -0.56 0.63
C VAL A 29 -25.01 -0.30 1.64
N TYR A 30 -26.18 0.05 1.12
CA TYR A 30 -27.41 0.25 1.89
C TYR A 30 -28.51 -0.66 1.34
N LEU A 31 -29.41 -1.12 2.21
CA LEU A 31 -30.63 -1.81 1.82
C LEU A 31 -31.83 -0.99 2.32
N ASP A 32 -32.62 -0.48 1.39
CA ASP A 32 -33.77 0.36 1.72
C ASP A 32 -34.75 -0.38 2.64
N GLY A 33 -35.17 0.30 3.71
CA GLY A 33 -36.11 -0.25 4.68
C GLY A 33 -35.50 -1.19 5.74
N ASP A 34 -34.18 -1.42 5.73
CA ASP A 34 -33.49 -2.19 6.77
C ASP A 34 -32.44 -1.33 7.49
N PRO A 35 -32.65 -0.95 8.77
CA PRO A 35 -31.73 -0.10 9.51
C PRO A 35 -30.51 -0.86 10.06
N ARG A 36 -30.42 -2.18 9.86
CA ARG A 36 -29.32 -2.98 10.41
C ARG A 36 -28.00 -2.61 9.73
N PRO A 37 -26.87 -2.65 10.47
CA PRO A 37 -25.57 -2.33 9.90
C PRO A 37 -25.14 -3.42 8.91
N VAL A 38 -24.81 -3.01 7.69
CA VAL A 38 -24.15 -3.86 6.71
C VAL A 38 -22.70 -4.06 7.14
N VAL A 39 -22.24 -5.31 7.09
CA VAL A 39 -20.83 -5.66 7.29
C VAL A 39 -20.22 -6.23 6.04
N TYR A 40 -18.89 -6.16 5.92
CA TYR A 40 -18.16 -6.58 4.73
C TYR A 40 -17.20 -7.72 5.03
N GLN A 41 -16.95 -8.53 4.02
CA GLN A 41 -15.95 -9.59 4.02
C GLN A 41 -15.04 -9.40 2.81
N VAL A 42 -13.73 -9.41 3.05
CA VAL A 42 -12.69 -9.31 2.01
C VAL A 42 -11.99 -10.65 1.85
N GLN A 43 -11.73 -11.00 0.59
CA GLN A 43 -10.91 -12.15 0.21
C GLN A 43 -9.78 -11.73 -0.71
N TYR A 44 -8.70 -12.50 -0.67
CA TYR A 44 -7.56 -12.33 -1.54
C TYR A 44 -7.22 -13.62 -2.28
N LYS A 45 -6.47 -13.46 -3.36
CA LYS A 45 -5.92 -14.57 -4.13
C LYS A 45 -4.60 -14.14 -4.75
N TYR A 46 -3.60 -15.02 -4.69
CA TYR A 46 -2.40 -14.92 -5.50
C TYR A 46 -2.67 -15.34 -6.94
N SER A 47 -2.05 -14.70 -7.92
CA SER A 47 -2.21 -15.04 -9.34
C SER A 47 -1.91 -16.52 -9.66
N THR A 48 -1.01 -17.13 -8.89
CA THR A 48 -0.61 -18.55 -9.01
C THR A 48 -1.61 -19.52 -8.36
N SER A 49 -2.55 -19.04 -7.55
CA SER A 49 -3.56 -19.87 -6.88
C SER A 49 -4.91 -19.83 -7.60
N SER A 50 -5.63 -20.94 -7.60
CA SER A 50 -7.04 -20.97 -8.02
C SER A 50 -7.99 -20.55 -6.88
N ASN A 51 -7.53 -20.66 -5.63
CA ASN A 51 -8.35 -20.49 -4.45
C ASN A 51 -8.38 -19.04 -3.96
N TRP A 52 -9.53 -18.65 -3.41
CA TRP A 52 -9.70 -17.40 -2.66
C TRP A 52 -9.60 -17.70 -1.17
N TYR A 53 -8.92 -16.84 -0.44
CA TYR A 53 -8.70 -16.96 0.99
C TYR A 53 -9.31 -15.75 1.69
N ASP A 54 -9.90 -15.97 2.86
CA ASP A 54 -10.36 -14.89 3.70
C ASP A 54 -9.18 -14.08 4.24
N VAL A 55 -9.31 -12.76 4.23
CA VAL A 55 -8.37 -11.89 4.94
C VAL A 55 -8.73 -11.97 6.42
N ASN A 56 -8.17 -12.98 7.09
CA ASN A 56 -8.35 -13.27 8.51
C ASN A 56 -7.04 -13.05 9.28
N LYS A 57 -7.14 -13.04 10.61
CA LYS A 57 -6.01 -12.73 11.48
C LYS A 57 -4.93 -13.82 11.46
N GLU A 58 -5.32 -15.06 11.25
CA GLU A 58 -4.44 -16.22 11.22
C GLU A 58 -3.51 -16.21 10.00
N ASP A 59 -4.07 -15.94 8.82
CA ASP A 59 -3.37 -16.03 7.54
C ASP A 59 -2.72 -14.71 7.11
N SER A 60 -3.31 -13.57 7.51
CA SER A 60 -2.92 -12.24 7.00
C SER A 60 -2.65 -11.20 8.08
N LYS A 61 -2.73 -11.57 9.36
CA LYS A 61 -2.58 -10.70 10.56
C LYS A 61 -3.59 -9.56 10.68
N VAL A 62 -4.43 -9.37 9.67
CA VAL A 62 -5.54 -8.42 9.62
C VAL A 62 -6.84 -9.19 9.48
N ASP A 63 -7.86 -8.80 10.25
CA ASP A 63 -9.19 -9.37 10.12
C ASP A 63 -10.10 -8.42 9.34
N CYS A 64 -10.44 -8.82 8.12
CA CYS A 64 -11.41 -8.15 7.26
C CYS A 64 -12.61 -9.06 6.93
N THR A 65 -12.97 -9.98 7.84
CA THR A 65 -14.08 -10.92 7.64
C THR A 65 -15.45 -10.34 8.03
N ASN A 66 -15.50 -9.37 8.95
CA ASN A 66 -16.73 -8.71 9.42
C ASN A 66 -16.50 -7.21 9.71
N LEU A 67 -16.26 -6.41 8.67
CA LEU A 67 -15.99 -4.97 8.79
C LEU A 67 -17.29 -4.16 8.74
N THR A 68 -17.49 -3.20 9.64
CA THR A 68 -18.55 -2.18 9.49
C THR A 68 -18.09 -0.98 8.66
N ARG A 69 -16.77 -0.72 8.63
CA ARG A 69 -16.14 0.29 7.77
C ARG A 69 -16.04 -0.19 6.33
N THR A 70 -15.89 0.76 5.41
CA THR A 70 -15.77 0.50 3.96
C THR A 70 -14.32 0.49 3.48
N GLU A 71 -13.41 0.06 4.35
CA GLU A 71 -12.00 -0.05 4.07
C GLU A 71 -11.40 -1.24 4.84
N CYS A 72 -10.51 -1.97 4.18
CA CYS A 72 -9.65 -2.98 4.77
C CYS A 72 -8.20 -2.52 4.56
N ASP A 73 -7.56 -2.07 5.64
CA ASP A 73 -6.15 -1.68 5.65
C ASP A 73 -5.30 -2.89 6.05
N PHE A 74 -4.41 -3.29 5.15
CA PHE A 74 -3.47 -4.39 5.29
C PHE A 74 -2.02 -3.90 5.17
N THR A 75 -1.80 -2.62 5.51
CA THR A 75 -0.48 -2.03 5.64
C THR A 75 0.35 -2.85 6.63
N ALA A 76 1.50 -3.26 6.14
CA ALA A 76 2.48 -4.06 6.84
C ALA A 76 3.22 -3.22 7.88
N ASN A 77 3.24 -3.64 9.15
CA ASN A 77 4.25 -3.13 10.10
C ASN A 77 5.59 -3.88 9.96
N SER A 78 5.61 -5.03 9.29
CA SER A 78 6.82 -5.74 8.88
C SER A 78 6.54 -6.58 7.63
N LEU A 79 7.57 -7.02 6.91
CA LEU A 79 7.46 -7.83 5.68
C LEU A 79 6.67 -9.15 5.82
N SER A 80 6.43 -9.59 7.07
CA SER A 80 5.63 -10.77 7.39
C SER A 80 4.17 -10.45 7.70
N GLU A 81 3.78 -9.19 7.64
CA GLU A 81 2.43 -8.70 7.96
C GLU A 81 1.93 -7.98 6.72
N GLY A 82 0.75 -8.31 6.20
CA GLY A 82 0.27 -7.79 4.92
C GLY A 82 0.77 -8.58 3.71
N PHE A 83 0.47 -8.06 2.52
CA PHE A 83 0.69 -8.77 1.27
C PHE A 83 2.12 -8.60 0.73
N PRO A 84 2.77 -9.67 0.25
CA PRO A 84 4.14 -9.59 -0.29
C PRO A 84 4.22 -8.71 -1.54
N TRP A 85 5.19 -7.81 -1.58
CA TRP A 85 5.27 -6.75 -2.59
C TRP A 85 5.59 -7.23 -4.02
N ARG A 86 6.21 -8.41 -4.14
CA ARG A 86 6.59 -9.06 -5.42
C ARG A 86 5.46 -9.86 -6.04
N PHE A 87 4.40 -10.12 -5.29
CA PHE A 87 3.33 -11.00 -5.75
C PHE A 87 2.19 -10.22 -6.37
N ASN A 88 1.61 -10.85 -7.38
CA ASN A 88 0.42 -10.36 -8.06
C ASN A 88 -0.82 -10.86 -7.31
N ILE A 89 -1.63 -9.92 -6.85
CA ILE A 89 -2.70 -10.15 -5.88
C ILE A 89 -4.00 -9.59 -6.43
N SER A 90 -5.05 -10.39 -6.33
CA SER A 90 -6.42 -9.99 -6.60
C SER A 90 -7.19 -9.91 -5.28
N LEU A 91 -8.04 -8.89 -5.15
CA LEU A 91 -8.91 -8.71 -3.99
C LEU A 91 -10.37 -8.70 -4.41
N ARG A 92 -11.23 -9.21 -3.55
CA ARG A 92 -12.68 -9.10 -3.71
C ARG A 92 -13.36 -8.83 -2.38
N VAL A 93 -14.48 -8.12 -2.43
CA VAL A 93 -15.29 -7.79 -1.25
C VAL A 93 -16.76 -8.10 -1.50
N ARG A 94 -17.48 -8.50 -0.45
CA ARG A 94 -18.94 -8.64 -0.46
C ARG A 94 -19.55 -8.00 0.77
N ALA A 95 -20.79 -7.57 0.65
CA ALA A 95 -21.62 -7.10 1.74
C ALA A 95 -22.41 -8.27 2.36
N LYS A 96 -22.70 -8.16 3.66
CA LYS A 96 -23.49 -9.09 4.46
C LYS A 96 -24.44 -8.31 5.37
N LEU A 97 -25.68 -8.78 5.46
CA LEU A 97 -26.71 -8.18 6.31
C LEU A 97 -27.61 -9.27 6.89
N GLY A 98 -27.38 -9.64 8.16
CA GLY A 98 -28.02 -10.83 8.73
C GLY A 98 -27.67 -12.09 7.92
N GLY A 99 -28.68 -12.78 7.39
CA GLY A 99 -28.50 -13.95 6.51
C GLY A 99 -28.31 -13.61 5.02
N LEU A 100 -28.44 -12.34 4.62
CA LEU A 100 -28.28 -11.92 3.23
C LEU A 100 -26.80 -11.67 2.93
N VAL A 101 -26.37 -12.09 1.74
CA VAL A 101 -25.02 -11.84 1.22
C VAL A 101 -25.12 -11.32 -0.21
N SER A 102 -24.27 -10.36 -0.56
CA SER A 102 -24.18 -9.86 -1.93
C SER A 102 -23.32 -10.78 -2.81
N ALA A 103 -23.38 -10.55 -4.12
CA ALA A 103 -22.33 -11.04 -5.01
C ALA A 103 -20.96 -10.41 -4.65
N TRP A 104 -19.89 -11.08 -5.06
CA TRP A 104 -18.53 -10.56 -4.92
C TRP A 104 -18.27 -9.44 -5.93
N ALA A 105 -17.69 -8.34 -5.46
CA ALA A 105 -17.07 -7.32 -6.30
C ALA A 105 -15.55 -7.50 -6.26
N THR A 106 -14.91 -7.54 -7.43
CA THR A 106 -13.47 -7.80 -7.56
C THR A 106 -12.75 -6.52 -7.98
N ALA A 107 -11.67 -6.17 -7.29
CA ALA A 107 -10.81 -5.07 -7.66
C ALA A 107 -9.83 -5.50 -8.78
N PRO A 108 -9.25 -4.56 -9.56
CA PRO A 108 -8.10 -4.86 -10.39
C PRO A 108 -6.98 -5.49 -9.56
N TRP A 109 -6.26 -6.44 -10.16
CA TRP A 109 -5.09 -7.01 -9.52
C TRP A 109 -3.97 -5.96 -9.41
N PHE A 110 -3.06 -6.16 -8.46
CA PHE A 110 -1.89 -5.31 -8.29
C PHE A 110 -0.65 -6.12 -7.91
N GLU A 111 0.52 -5.54 -8.16
CA GLU A 111 1.83 -5.93 -7.62
C GLU A 111 2.46 -4.67 -7.03
N HIS A 112 2.75 -4.68 -5.72
CA HIS A 112 3.14 -3.46 -5.00
C HIS A 112 4.35 -2.76 -5.64
N TYR A 113 5.40 -3.51 -6.01
CA TYR A 113 6.59 -2.95 -6.66
C TYR A 113 6.32 -2.27 -8.01
N ARG A 114 5.24 -2.63 -8.69
CA ARG A 114 4.87 -2.04 -10.00
C ARG A 114 3.85 -0.93 -9.89
N ASN A 115 2.95 -1.02 -8.91
CA ASN A 115 1.76 -0.19 -8.85
C ASN A 115 1.79 0.85 -7.74
N ALA A 116 2.65 0.71 -6.72
CA ALA A 116 2.74 1.67 -5.64
C ALA A 116 3.29 3.01 -6.12
N THR A 117 2.67 4.09 -5.63
CA THR A 117 3.25 5.43 -5.74
C THR A 117 4.27 5.62 -4.62
N ILE A 118 5.50 5.98 -4.98
CA ILE A 118 6.58 6.25 -4.03
C ILE A 118 6.63 7.75 -3.76
N GLY A 119 6.53 8.12 -2.49
CA GLY A 119 6.65 9.49 -2.02
C GLY A 119 8.06 10.05 -2.13
N PRO A 120 8.25 11.35 -1.83
CA PRO A 120 9.58 11.96 -1.77
C PRO A 120 10.41 11.37 -0.61
N PRO A 121 11.76 11.49 -0.67
CA PRO A 121 12.61 11.14 0.48
C PRO A 121 12.26 11.97 1.71
N GLU A 122 12.45 11.37 2.88
CA GLU A 122 12.25 12.05 4.16
C GLU A 122 13.52 12.75 4.65
N ASN A 123 13.36 13.65 5.63
CA ASN A 123 14.47 14.24 6.39
C ASN A 123 15.58 14.89 5.54
N ILE A 124 15.21 15.49 4.42
CA ILE A 124 16.16 16.19 3.54
C ILE A 124 16.77 17.38 4.28
N ARG A 125 18.09 17.36 4.46
CA ARG A 125 18.86 18.43 5.10
C ARG A 125 20.10 18.74 4.29
N VAL A 126 20.38 20.02 4.13
CA VAL A 126 21.59 20.52 3.47
C VAL A 126 22.34 21.39 4.46
N THR A 127 23.58 21.01 4.76
CA THR A 127 24.44 21.78 5.66
C THR A 127 25.65 22.27 4.87
N PRO A 128 25.95 23.58 4.90
CA PRO A 128 27.17 24.10 4.29
C PRO A 128 28.39 23.72 5.13
N GLU A 129 29.47 23.37 4.46
CA GLU A 129 30.81 23.24 5.04
C GLU A 129 31.81 24.04 4.19
N GLU A 130 33.05 24.14 4.66
CA GLU A 130 34.10 24.86 3.93
C GLU A 130 34.31 24.25 2.54
N GLY A 131 33.90 24.99 1.50
CA GLY A 131 34.02 24.57 0.10
C GLY A 131 33.09 23.44 -0.34
N SER A 132 32.11 23.02 0.48
CA SER A 132 31.22 21.90 0.12
C SER A 132 29.81 21.99 0.73
N LEU A 133 28.92 21.13 0.26
CA LEU A 133 27.56 20.96 0.78
C LEU A 133 27.37 19.51 1.21
N ILE A 134 27.03 19.29 2.48
CA ILE A 134 26.60 17.98 2.97
C ILE A 134 25.10 17.85 2.74
N ILE A 135 24.70 16.82 2.00
CA ILE A 135 23.30 16.50 1.73
C ILE A 135 22.97 15.21 2.48
N ARG A 136 21.97 15.28 3.36
CA ARG A 136 21.42 14.14 4.09
C ARG A 136 19.96 13.98 3.70
N LEU A 137 19.53 12.74 3.51
CA LEU A 137 18.15 12.36 3.24
C LEU A 137 17.93 10.94 3.75
N SER A 138 16.68 10.58 3.94
CA SER A 138 16.23 9.25 4.36
C SER A 138 15.31 8.64 3.30
N ALA A 139 15.12 7.33 3.37
CA ALA A 139 14.14 6.63 2.54
C ALA A 139 12.73 7.26 2.66
N PRO A 140 11.87 7.15 1.64
CA PRO A 140 10.50 7.69 1.69
C PRO A 140 9.61 6.98 2.71
N PHE A 141 10.01 5.80 3.18
CA PHE A 141 9.37 4.99 4.21
C PHE A 141 10.36 3.93 4.70
N ASP A 142 10.06 3.34 5.87
CA ASP A 142 10.87 2.26 6.43
C ASP A 142 10.72 0.97 5.60
N VAL A 143 11.84 0.50 5.06
CA VAL A 143 11.91 -0.76 4.30
C VAL A 143 13.31 -1.36 4.45
N PRO A 144 13.43 -2.67 4.73
CA PRO A 144 14.73 -3.33 4.77
C PRO A 144 15.43 -3.27 3.41
N ALA A 145 16.74 -3.01 3.41
CA ALA A 145 17.56 -2.96 2.19
C ALA A 145 17.54 -4.27 1.37
N SER A 146 17.20 -5.41 2.00
CA SER A 146 16.99 -6.69 1.33
C SER A 146 15.74 -6.74 0.46
N GLU A 147 14.79 -5.83 0.68
CA GLU A 147 13.54 -5.74 -0.07
C GLU A 147 13.60 -4.64 -1.12
N ALA A 148 13.98 -3.44 -0.71
CA ALA A 148 14.12 -2.30 -1.60
C ALA A 148 15.23 -1.36 -1.11
N PHE A 149 15.85 -0.68 -2.07
CA PHE A 149 16.72 0.46 -1.83
C PHE A 149 16.38 1.54 -2.86
N PHE A 150 16.68 2.78 -2.54
CA PHE A 150 16.38 3.91 -3.39
C PHE A 150 17.65 4.60 -3.87
N VAL A 151 17.65 4.92 -5.16
CA VAL A 151 18.70 5.71 -5.79
C VAL A 151 18.13 7.09 -6.12
N TYR A 152 18.72 8.12 -5.51
CA TYR A 152 18.29 9.49 -5.65
C TYR A 152 19.11 10.21 -6.70
N HIS A 153 18.43 10.99 -7.53
CA HIS A 153 19.05 11.97 -8.41
C HIS A 153 18.88 13.34 -7.80
N VAL A 154 19.96 13.86 -7.23
CA VAL A 154 20.00 15.19 -6.63
C VAL A 154 20.45 16.19 -7.68
N TYR A 155 19.70 17.27 -7.83
CA TYR A 155 20.04 18.41 -8.68
C TYR A 155 20.20 19.65 -7.80
N TYR A 156 21.29 20.39 -7.98
CA TYR A 156 21.51 21.67 -7.30
C TYR A 156 22.02 22.73 -8.28
N TRP A 157 21.72 23.98 -7.98
CA TRP A 157 22.08 25.15 -8.79
C TRP A 157 22.27 26.38 -7.91
N GLU A 158 23.08 27.32 -8.38
CA GLU A 158 23.21 28.63 -7.75
C GLU A 158 21.99 29.49 -8.01
N LYS A 159 21.54 30.25 -7.00
CA LYS A 159 20.35 31.12 -7.10
C LYS A 159 20.44 32.16 -8.22
N ALA A 160 21.65 32.58 -8.59
CA ALA A 160 21.90 33.51 -9.69
C ALA A 160 21.71 32.90 -11.10
N GLY A 161 21.22 31.65 -11.21
CA GLY A 161 21.00 30.98 -12.50
C GLY A 161 22.29 30.40 -13.10
N GLY A 162 23.25 30.06 -12.24
CA GLY A 162 24.57 29.55 -12.63
C GLY A 162 24.58 28.06 -12.99
N LYS A 163 25.75 27.43 -12.86
CA LYS A 163 25.98 26.02 -13.21
C LYS A 163 25.07 25.10 -12.39
N GLN A 164 24.40 24.17 -13.08
CA GLN A 164 23.67 23.07 -12.47
C GLN A 164 24.61 21.87 -12.32
N ALA A 165 24.52 21.19 -11.18
CA ALA A 165 25.24 19.96 -10.95
C ALA A 165 24.30 18.85 -10.47
N ARG A 166 24.68 17.61 -10.77
CA ARG A 166 23.90 16.40 -10.49
C ARG A 166 24.74 15.40 -9.72
N VAL A 167 24.21 14.88 -8.62
CA VAL A 167 24.83 13.81 -7.82
C VAL A 167 23.84 12.65 -7.71
N LYS A 168 24.36 11.43 -7.68
CA LYS A 168 23.56 10.23 -7.37
C LYS A 168 23.85 9.82 -5.93
N LEU A 169 22.81 9.67 -5.12
CA LEU A 169 22.90 9.14 -3.77
C LEU A 169 22.16 7.80 -3.69
N CYS A 170 22.61 6.91 -2.81
CA CYS A 170 21.95 5.65 -2.52
C CYS A 170 21.72 5.58 -1.02
N ASP A 171 20.57 5.11 -0.57
CA ASP A 171 20.25 5.00 0.86
C ASP A 171 20.66 3.68 1.52
N ILE A 172 21.57 2.92 0.89
CA ILE A 172 22.17 1.77 1.55
C ILE A 172 23.00 2.28 2.73
N SER A 173 22.41 2.24 3.92
CA SER A 173 23.12 2.37 5.18
C SER A 173 24.20 1.28 5.25
N GLU A 174 25.45 1.70 5.38
CA GLU A 174 26.68 0.90 5.49
C GLU A 174 27.30 0.36 4.20
N LEU A 175 28.09 1.21 3.52
CA LEU A 175 29.40 0.78 3.05
C LEU A 175 30.44 1.23 4.08
N ASN A 176 30.62 0.42 5.12
CA ASN A 176 31.86 0.45 5.89
C ASN A 176 33.02 0.15 4.92
N GLY A 177 33.84 1.15 4.64
CA GLY A 177 35.14 0.98 3.99
C GLY A 177 35.19 1.37 2.52
N PHE A 178 35.31 2.67 2.25
CA PHE A 178 36.12 3.14 1.12
C PHE A 178 37.24 4.02 1.67
N GLN A 179 38.31 3.39 2.17
CA GLN A 179 39.60 4.06 2.24
C GLN A 179 40.09 4.24 0.80
N ARG A 180 40.41 5.47 0.42
CA ARG A 180 41.22 5.75 -0.77
C ARG A 180 42.50 4.93 -0.66
N ARG A 181 42.76 4.08 -1.65
CA ARG A 181 44.15 3.86 -2.08
C ARG A 181 44.54 5.01 -2.99
#